data_AF-A0A7V7UCP1-F1
#
_entry.id   AF-A0A7V7UCP1-F1
#
_cell.length_a   1.000
_cell.length_b   1.000
_cell.length_c   1.000
_cell.angle_alpha   90.00
_cell.angle_beta   90.00
_cell.angle_gamma   90.00
#
_symmetry.space_group_name_H-M   'P 1'
#
loop_
_entity.id
_entity.type
_entity.pdbx_description
1 polymer ?
#
loop_
_entity_poly.entity_id
_entity_poly.type
_entity_poly.pdbx_seq_one_letter_code
_entity_poly.pdbx_strand_id
1 'polypeptide(L)'
;MSELRFPMFIPLEHKKIMVFGAGKVAYRRINTLLLFHANITVVSPAVCKELENLINQKKIYWIKGSYPDCLIETDAFFILAATNDEKINESIYKECKKNNLLVNNAGNQSQCDFFFPAIVETNDLIVGIAGNGSNHKKVSETATKIRKELRGGE
;
A
#
# COMPACT_ATOMS: atom_id res chain seq x y z
N MET A 1 -25.42 4.25 3.58
CA MET A 1 -25.17 2.81 3.34
C MET A 1 -23.68 2.61 3.20
N SER A 2 -23.07 1.56 3.77
CA SER A 2 -21.65 1.31 3.52
C SER A 2 -21.50 0.84 2.07
N GLU A 3 -20.77 1.59 1.25
CA GLU A 3 -20.54 1.23 -0.15
C GLU A 3 -19.88 -0.15 -0.24
N LEU A 4 -20.45 -1.00 -1.11
CA LEU A 4 -19.85 -2.29 -1.44
C LEU A 4 -18.66 -2.04 -2.37
N ARG A 5 -17.54 -2.70 -2.07
CA ARG A 5 -16.31 -2.60 -2.88
C ARG A 5 -16.28 -3.75 -3.86
N PHE A 6 -16.06 -3.46 -5.13
CA PHE A 6 -15.87 -4.50 -6.15
C PHE A 6 -14.48 -5.14 -5.98
N PRO A 7 -14.38 -6.47 -5.85
CA PRO A 7 -13.09 -7.15 -5.75
C PRO A 7 -12.44 -7.26 -7.13
N MET A 8 -11.19 -6.81 -7.25
CA MET A 8 -10.43 -6.91 -8.49
C MET A 8 -8.98 -7.27 -8.16
N PHE A 9 -8.41 -8.21 -8.91
CA PHE A 9 -7.01 -8.59 -8.84
C PHE A 9 -6.30 -8.01 -10.07
N ILE A 10 -5.24 -7.25 -9.83
CA ILE A 10 -4.44 -6.63 -10.87
C ILE A 10 -2.99 -7.10 -10.70
N PRO A 11 -2.29 -7.54 -11.77
CA PRO A 11 -0.88 -7.84 -11.70
C PRO A 11 -0.06 -6.57 -11.41
N LEU A 12 0.79 -6.63 -10.39
CA LEU A 12 1.66 -5.52 -9.99
C LEU A 12 3.13 -5.72 -10.39
N GLU A 13 3.44 -6.83 -11.04
CA GLU A 13 4.80 -7.13 -11.48
C GLU A 13 5.35 -5.98 -12.34
N HIS A 14 6.51 -5.46 -11.91
CA HIS A 14 7.21 -4.32 -12.51
C HIS A 14 6.43 -2.99 -12.55
N LYS A 15 5.22 -2.92 -11.99
CA LYS A 15 4.46 -1.67 -11.91
C LYS A 15 5.12 -0.73 -10.90
N LYS A 16 5.28 0.52 -11.30
CA LYS A 16 5.87 1.57 -10.48
C LYS A 16 4.88 2.04 -9.42
N ILE A 17 5.26 1.94 -8.15
CA ILE A 17 4.45 2.41 -7.03
C ILE A 17 5.28 3.42 -6.24
N MET A 18 4.73 4.62 -6.06
CA MET A 18 5.36 5.62 -5.19
C MET A 18 4.69 5.62 -3.83
N VAL A 19 5.50 5.62 -2.77
CA VAL A 19 5.06 5.61 -1.38
C VAL A 19 5.64 6.83 -0.67
N PHE A 20 4.77 7.72 -0.23
CA PHE A 20 5.15 8.88 0.55
C PHE A 20 5.03 8.55 2.04
N GLY A 21 6.15 8.64 2.75
CA GLY A 21 6.26 8.25 4.15
C GLY A 21 6.91 6.87 4.32
N ALA A 22 7.57 6.70 5.47
CA ALA A 22 8.39 5.53 5.79
C ALA A 22 8.14 5.01 7.21
N GLY A 23 6.93 5.25 7.73
CA GLY A 23 6.51 4.71 9.03
C GLY A 23 6.03 3.26 8.94
N LYS A 24 5.51 2.73 10.06
CA LYS A 24 4.99 1.35 10.15
C LYS A 24 3.89 1.04 9.13
N VAL A 25 3.04 2.02 8.81
CA VAL A 25 1.96 1.87 7.83
C VAL A 25 2.51 1.68 6.42
N ALA A 26 3.50 2.50 6.04
CA ALA A 26 4.20 2.38 4.77
C ALA A 26 4.93 1.03 4.69
N TYR A 27 5.72 0.68 5.71
CA TYR A 27 6.45 -0.59 5.78
C TYR A 27 5.54 -1.81 5.59
N ARG A 28 4.38 -1.85 6.26
CA ARG A 28 3.41 -2.96 6.11
C ARG A 28 2.92 -3.08 4.67
N ARG A 29 2.55 -1.96 4.03
CA ARG A 29 2.05 -1.94 2.65
C ARG A 29 3.15 -2.32 1.66
N ILE A 30 4.37 -1.82 1.87
CA ILE A 30 5.53 -2.13 1.05
C ILE A 30 5.82 -3.63 1.07
N ASN A 31 5.85 -4.28 2.24
CA ASN A 31 6.05 -5.73 2.30
C ASN A 31 5.00 -6.51 1.52
N THR A 32 3.73 -6.13 1.66
CA THR A 32 2.66 -6.78 0.88
C THR A 32 2.87 -6.60 -0.61
N LEU A 33 3.24 -5.41 -1.07
CA LEU A 33 3.46 -5.13 -2.49
C LEU A 33 4.70 -5.82 -3.07
N LEU A 34 5.74 -6.01 -2.26
CA LEU A 34 6.94 -6.75 -2.66
C LEU A 34 6.65 -8.23 -2.97
N LEU A 35 5.64 -8.84 -2.33
CA LEU A 35 5.19 -10.20 -2.68
C LEU A 35 4.70 -10.31 -4.13
N PHE A 36 4.27 -9.19 -4.73
CA PHE A 36 3.77 -9.11 -6.09
C PHE A 36 4.76 -8.48 -7.07
N HIS A 37 6.05 -8.45 -6.71
CA HIS A 37 7.15 -7.97 -7.56
C HIS A 37 6.96 -6.54 -8.10
N ALA A 38 6.33 -5.66 -7.32
CA ALA A 38 6.16 -4.27 -7.70
C ALA A 38 7.47 -3.47 -7.57
N ASN A 39 7.65 -2.48 -8.45
CA ASN A 39 8.78 -1.56 -8.41
C ASN A 39 8.45 -0.38 -7.47
N ILE A 40 8.96 -0.43 -6.24
CA ILE A 40 8.56 0.51 -5.19
C ILE A 40 9.62 1.59 -5.01
N THR A 41 9.17 2.85 -5.07
CA THR A 41 9.95 4.03 -4.68
C THR A 41 9.35 4.65 -3.42
N VAL A 42 10.17 4.80 -2.38
CA VAL A 42 9.79 5.43 -1.12
C VAL A 42 10.36 6.84 -1.07
N VAL A 43 9.52 7.81 -0.75
CA VAL A 43 9.89 9.21 -0.55
C VAL A 43 9.68 9.56 0.92
N SER A 44 10.76 9.90 1.61
CA SER A 44 10.69 10.37 3.00
C SER A 44 11.97 11.05 3.48
N PRO A 45 11.89 11.97 4.46
CA PRO A 45 13.09 12.61 5.03
C PRO A 45 14.00 11.63 5.79
N ALA A 46 13.38 10.59 6.35
CA ALA A 46 14.02 9.51 7.09
C ALA A 46 13.24 8.22 6.87
N VAL A 47 13.90 7.08 7.10
CA VAL A 47 13.32 5.73 6.99
C VAL A 47 13.45 4.99 8.31
N CYS A 48 12.55 4.06 8.60
CA CYS A 48 12.72 3.15 9.73
C CYS A 48 13.75 2.06 9.40
N LYS A 49 14.32 1.43 10.44
CA LYS A 49 15.34 0.37 10.31
C LYS A 49 14.90 -0.77 9.40
N GLU A 50 13.63 -1.11 9.43
CA GLU A 50 13.07 -2.18 8.60
C GLU A 50 13.07 -1.82 7.10
N LEU A 51 12.86 -0.54 6.76
CA LEU A 51 12.96 -0.05 5.38
C LEU A 51 14.42 0.11 4.94
N GLU A 52 15.32 0.53 5.83
CA GLU A 52 16.77 0.55 5.55
C GLU A 52 17.28 -0.81 5.08
N ASN A 53 16.84 -1.89 5.72
CA ASN A 53 17.20 -3.24 5.32
C ASN A 53 16.71 -3.56 3.89
N LEU A 54 15.48 -3.16 3.53
CA LEU A 54 14.94 -3.36 2.19
C LEU A 54 15.69 -2.53 1.13
N ILE A 55 16.12 -1.32 1.48
CA ILE A 55 16.94 -0.46 0.62
C ILE A 55 18.31 -1.11 0.38
N ASN A 56 18.98 -1.58 1.44
CA ASN A 56 20.28 -2.25 1.36
C ASN A 56 20.22 -3.54 0.52
N GLN A 57 19.09 -4.26 0.59
CA GLN A 57 18.80 -5.43 -0.24
C GLN A 57 18.41 -5.06 -1.69
N LYS A 58 18.35 -3.77 -2.03
CA LYS A 58 17.91 -3.25 -3.34
C LYS A 58 16.50 -3.70 -3.74
N LYS A 59 15.63 -3.97 -2.76
CA LYS A 59 14.23 -4.34 -3.00
C LYS A 59 13.34 -3.14 -3.26
N ILE A 60 13.74 -1.97 -2.75
CA ILE A 60 13.02 -0.70 -2.94
C ILE A 60 14.03 0.41 -3.23
N TYR A 61 13.59 1.45 -3.94
CA TYR A 61 14.34 2.69 -4.11
C TYR A 61 13.92 3.70 -3.04
N TRP A 62 14.88 4.47 -2.52
CA TRP A 62 14.60 5.53 -1.54
C TRP A 62 15.08 6.87 -2.05
N ILE A 63 14.16 7.82 -2.08
CA ILE A 63 14.42 9.23 -2.30
C ILE A 63 14.33 9.93 -0.95
N LYS A 64 15.48 10.37 -0.45
CA LYS A 64 15.56 11.16 0.78
C LYS A 64 15.06 12.58 0.49
N GLY A 65 13.86 12.89 0.94
CA GLY A 65 13.23 14.19 0.69
C GLY A 65 11.86 14.31 1.36
N SER A 66 11.36 15.54 1.48
CA SER A 66 10.00 15.81 1.93
C SER A 66 9.06 16.03 0.75
N TYR A 67 7.76 15.92 0.96
CA TYR A 67 6.79 16.48 0.01
C TYR A 67 6.76 17.98 0.28
N PRO A 68 7.32 18.87 -0.59
CA PRO A 68 7.22 18.94 -2.05
C PRO A 68 8.55 18.83 -2.85
N ASP A 69 9.65 18.41 -2.21
CA ASP A 69 10.97 18.23 -2.85
C ASP A 69 10.98 17.11 -3.89
N CYS A 70 9.96 16.26 -3.86
CA CYS A 70 9.83 15.07 -4.69
C CYS A 70 8.42 15.08 -5.30
N LEU A 71 8.29 15.75 -6.44
CA LEU A 71 7.05 15.82 -7.21
C LEU A 71 6.57 14.40 -7.58
N ILE A 72 5.25 14.21 -7.64
CA ILE A 72 4.68 12.94 -8.03
C ILE A 72 5.03 12.65 -9.49
N GLU A 73 5.67 11.52 -9.75
CA GLU A 73 5.98 11.10 -11.12
C GLU A 73 4.71 10.59 -11.80
N THR A 74 4.39 11.13 -12.97
CA THR A 74 3.13 10.87 -13.69
C THR A 74 3.04 9.49 -14.33
N ASP A 75 4.15 8.75 -14.38
CA ASP A 75 4.23 7.36 -14.86
C ASP A 75 3.97 6.32 -13.74
N ALA A 76 3.74 6.76 -12.50
CA ALA A 76 3.41 5.87 -11.40
C ALA A 76 2.07 5.16 -11.66
N PHE A 77 2.02 3.86 -11.41
CA PHE A 77 0.80 3.05 -11.51
C PHE A 77 -0.23 3.44 -10.43
N PHE A 78 0.25 3.64 -9.20
CA PHE A 78 -0.52 4.33 -8.15
C PHE A 78 0.40 4.92 -7.08
N ILE A 79 -0.20 5.78 -6.25
CA ILE A 79 0.44 6.51 -5.16
C ILE A 79 -0.11 6.06 -3.80
N LEU A 80 0.77 5.90 -2.80
CA LEU A 80 0.39 5.70 -1.41
C LEU A 80 0.81 6.92 -0.58
N ALA A 81 -0.16 7.65 -0.04
CA ALA A 81 0.09 8.71 0.93
C ALA A 81 0.01 8.12 2.34
N ALA A 82 1.17 7.90 2.96
CA ALA A 82 1.30 7.25 4.26
C ALA A 82 2.28 7.99 5.18
N THR A 83 2.30 9.33 5.08
CA THR A 83 3.06 10.19 5.99
C THR A 83 2.31 10.37 7.31
N ASN A 84 3.00 10.87 8.35
CA ASN A 84 2.37 11.24 9.62
C ASN A 84 1.68 12.61 9.58
N ASP A 85 1.78 13.36 8.48
CA ASP A 85 1.18 14.68 8.32
C ASP A 85 -0.05 14.59 7.39
N GLU A 86 -1.22 14.81 7.95
CA GLU A 86 -2.48 14.76 7.23
C GLU A 86 -2.57 15.81 6.11
N LYS A 87 -1.97 17.00 6.29
CA LYS A 87 -1.97 18.06 5.27
C LYS A 87 -1.09 17.67 4.08
N ILE A 88 0.03 17.01 4.33
CA ILE A 88 0.87 16.45 3.27
C ILE A 88 0.09 15.37 2.52
N ASN A 89 -0.55 14.43 3.24
CA ASN A 89 -1.32 13.36 2.60
C ASN A 89 -2.50 13.91 1.76
N GLU A 90 -3.19 14.95 2.25
CA GLU A 90 -4.25 15.64 1.51
C GLU A 90 -3.71 16.34 0.25
N SER A 91 -2.54 16.96 0.33
CA SER A 91 -1.91 17.64 -0.79
C SER A 91 -1.51 16.64 -1.88
N ILE A 92 -0.90 15.51 -1.49
CA ILE A 92 -0.60 14.38 -2.39
C ILE A 92 -1.89 13.89 -3.06
N TYR A 93 -2.98 13.71 -2.30
CA TYR A 93 -4.27 13.31 -2.86
C TYR A 93 -4.77 14.29 -3.93
N LYS A 94 -4.77 15.60 -3.63
CA LYS A 94 -5.21 16.64 -4.57
C LYS A 94 -4.38 16.66 -5.85
N GLU A 95 -3.07 16.51 -5.72
CA GLU A 95 -2.15 16.44 -6.86
C GLU A 95 -2.41 15.18 -7.70
N CYS A 96 -2.64 14.03 -7.07
CA CYS A 96 -3.03 12.80 -7.78
C CYS A 96 -4.34 12.98 -8.55
N LYS A 97 -5.36 13.59 -7.93
CA LYS A 97 -6.64 13.89 -8.59
C LYS A 97 -6.45 14.78 -9.81
N LYS A 98 -5.62 15.82 -9.70
CA LYS A 98 -5.32 16.74 -10.82
C LYS A 98 -4.65 16.03 -12.00
N ASN A 99 -3.82 15.02 -11.72
CA ASN A 99 -3.06 14.28 -12.73
C ASN A 99 -3.71 12.94 -13.14
N ASN A 100 -4.95 12.66 -12.71
CA ASN A 100 -5.64 11.38 -12.93
C ASN A 100 -4.86 10.14 -12.45
N LEU A 101 -4.12 10.28 -11.36
CA LEU A 101 -3.38 9.19 -10.73
C LEU A 101 -4.24 8.52 -9.64
N LEU A 102 -4.16 7.20 -9.57
CA LEU A 102 -4.74 6.42 -8.48
C LEU A 102 -3.98 6.68 -7.19
N VAL A 103 -4.69 6.94 -6.10
CA VAL A 103 -4.11 7.23 -4.80
C VAL A 103 -4.85 6.53 -3.68
N ASN A 104 -4.09 6.06 -2.69
CA ASN A 104 -4.61 5.61 -1.41
C ASN A 104 -4.01 6.45 -0.29
N ASN A 105 -4.83 7.30 0.33
CA ASN A 105 -4.47 8.00 1.55
C ASN A 105 -4.71 7.12 2.78
N ALA A 106 -3.63 6.70 3.44
CA ALA A 106 -3.71 5.82 4.58
C ALA A 106 -4.38 6.44 5.82
N GLY A 107 -4.43 7.78 5.91
CA GLY A 107 -5.08 8.50 7.00
C GLY A 107 -6.55 8.83 6.76
N ASN A 108 -7.03 8.78 5.51
CA ASN A 108 -8.40 9.18 5.19
C ASN A 108 -9.04 8.26 4.14
N GLN A 109 -10.05 7.49 4.57
CA GLN A 109 -10.75 6.53 3.72
C GLN A 109 -11.53 7.20 2.57
N SER A 110 -12.02 8.44 2.73
CA SER A 110 -12.72 9.15 1.64
C SER A 110 -11.77 9.66 0.55
N GLN A 111 -10.46 9.58 0.78
CA GLN A 111 -9.40 9.98 -0.14
C GLN A 111 -8.64 8.76 -0.70
N CYS A 112 -9.37 7.68 -1.01
CA CYS A 112 -8.83 6.44 -1.53
C CYS A 112 -9.60 6.00 -2.78
N ASP A 113 -8.90 5.80 -3.91
CA ASP A 113 -9.51 5.23 -5.13
C ASP A 113 -9.60 3.70 -5.08
N PHE A 114 -8.78 3.07 -4.25
CA PHE A 114 -8.71 1.63 -4.08
C PHE A 114 -8.39 1.30 -2.62
N PHE A 115 -8.60 0.05 -2.24
CA PHE A 115 -8.43 -0.41 -0.86
C PHE A 115 -7.58 -1.66 -0.81
N PHE A 116 -6.69 -1.73 0.20
CA PHE A 116 -5.90 -2.92 0.44
C PHE A 116 -6.73 -3.96 1.18
N PRO A 117 -6.87 -5.18 0.64
CA PRO A 117 -7.43 -6.29 1.39
C PRO A 117 -6.41 -6.81 2.41
N ALA A 118 -6.88 -7.59 3.38
CA ALA A 118 -5.99 -8.57 4.01
C ALA A 118 -5.67 -9.67 2.99
N ILE A 119 -4.38 -9.98 2.84
CA ILE A 119 -3.90 -10.95 1.86
C ILE A 119 -3.48 -12.23 2.57
N VAL A 120 -3.98 -13.36 2.06
CA VAL A 120 -3.47 -14.70 2.33
C VAL A 120 -3.01 -15.27 1.00
N GLU A 121 -1.82 -15.84 0.98
CA GLU A 121 -1.19 -16.38 -0.22
C GLU A 121 -0.56 -17.73 0.11
N THR A 122 -0.70 -18.66 -0.83
CA THR A 122 -0.05 -19.97 -0.91
C THR A 122 0.62 -20.09 -2.28
N ASN A 123 1.26 -21.23 -2.55
CA ASN A 123 1.96 -21.47 -3.82
C ASN A 123 1.05 -21.32 -5.06
N ASP A 124 -0.26 -21.54 -4.92
CA ASP A 124 -1.23 -21.61 -6.02
C ASP A 124 -2.48 -20.73 -5.83
N LEU A 125 -2.68 -20.13 -4.64
CA LEU A 125 -3.87 -19.33 -4.33
C LEU A 125 -3.52 -17.97 -3.74
N ILE A 126 -4.24 -16.95 -4.19
CA ILE A 126 -4.25 -15.61 -3.59
C ILE A 126 -5.68 -15.31 -3.13
N VAL A 127 -5.82 -15.02 -1.84
CA VAL A 127 -7.10 -14.65 -1.22
C VAL A 127 -7.02 -13.22 -0.71
N GLY A 128 -7.88 -12.35 -1.25
CA GLY A 128 -8.08 -10.98 -0.78
C GLY A 128 -9.36 -10.84 0.04
N ILE A 129 -9.24 -10.38 1.29
CA ILE A 129 -10.38 -10.20 2.20
C ILE A 129 -10.52 -8.72 2.51
N ALA A 130 -11.64 -8.12 2.09
CA ALA A 130 -11.97 -6.73 2.38
C ALA A 130 -13.22 -6.65 3.27
N GLY A 131 -13.16 -5.79 4.28
CA GLY A 131 -14.34 -5.38 5.05
C GLY A 131 -14.92 -4.06 4.52
N ASN A 132 -16.12 -3.71 4.96
CA ASN A 132 -16.76 -2.43 4.66
C ASN A 132 -16.24 -1.25 5.51
N GLY A 133 -15.12 -1.43 6.22
CA GLY A 133 -14.50 -0.42 7.09
C GLY A 133 -15.01 -0.39 8.54
N SER A 134 -16.07 -1.12 8.89
CA SER A 134 -16.63 -1.07 10.26
C SER A 134 -15.94 -1.98 11.27
N ASN A 135 -15.26 -3.05 10.80
CA ASN A 135 -14.65 -4.04 11.69
C ASN A 135 -13.36 -4.62 11.09
N HIS A 136 -12.25 -3.90 11.29
CA HIS A 136 -10.91 -4.36 10.87
C HIS A 136 -10.47 -5.64 11.59
N LYS A 137 -10.93 -5.87 12.83
CA LYS A 137 -10.62 -7.07 13.60
C LYS A 137 -11.20 -8.31 12.94
N LYS A 138 -12.47 -8.26 12.50
CA LYS A 138 -13.12 -9.36 11.77
C LYS A 138 -12.36 -9.72 10.49
N VAL A 139 -11.92 -8.72 9.72
CA VAL A 139 -11.11 -8.96 8.51
C VAL A 139 -9.83 -9.71 8.86
N SER A 140 -9.11 -9.27 9.90
CA SER A 140 -7.88 -9.92 10.35
C SER A 140 -8.12 -11.34 10.86
N GLU A 141 -9.16 -11.57 11.66
CA GLU A 141 -9.51 -12.89 12.20
C GLU A 141 -9.89 -13.88 11.09
N THR A 142 -10.68 -13.43 10.11
CA THR A 142 -11.04 -14.22 8.93
C THR A 142 -9.78 -14.59 8.13
N ALA A 143 -8.88 -13.63 7.90
CA ALA A 143 -7.61 -13.91 7.22
C ALA A 143 -6.75 -14.93 7.97
N THR A 144 -6.70 -14.86 9.30
CA THR A 144 -5.99 -15.85 10.13
C THR A 144 -6.58 -17.24 10.00
N LYS A 145 -7.92 -17.36 10.03
CA LYS A 145 -8.61 -18.66 9.86
C LYS A 145 -8.32 -19.27 8.50
N ILE A 146 -8.45 -18.49 7.43
CA ILE A 146 -8.15 -18.95 6.06
C ILE A 146 -6.68 -19.35 5.94
N ARG A 147 -5.76 -18.57 6.51
CA ARG A 147 -4.32 -18.92 6.50
C ARG A 147 -4.03 -20.22 7.24
N LYS A 148 -4.74 -20.52 8.33
CA LYS A 148 -4.59 -21.79 9.05
C LYS A 148 -5.12 -22.96 8.21
N GLU A 149 -6.27 -22.78 7.59
CA GLU A 149 -6.90 -23.81 6.75
C GLU A 149 -6.02 -24.17 5.56
N LEU A 150 -5.56 -23.16 4.82
CA LEU A 150 -4.76 -23.37 3.61
C LEU A 150 -3.35 -23.93 3.89
N ARG A 151 -2.83 -23.78 5.12
CA ARG A 151 -1.54 -24.37 5.54
C ARG A 151 -1.68 -25.77 6.14
N GLY A 152 -2.88 -26.18 6.53
CA GLY A 152 -3.14 -27.49 7.13
C GLY A 152 -3.40 -28.60 6.11
N GLY A 153 -3.34 -28.30 4.81
CA GLY A 153 -3.55 -29.23 3.71
C GLY A 153 -2.28 -29.70 2.99
N GLU A 154 -1.09 -29.33 3.50
CA GLU A 154 0.21 -29.86 3.06
C GLU A 154 0.68 -31.01 3.97
#